data_AF-A0A372BY78-F1
#
_entry.id   AF-A0A372BY78-F1
#
_cell.length_a   1.000
_cell.length_b   1.000
_cell.length_c   1.000
_cell.angle_alpha   90.00
_cell.angle_beta   90.00
_cell.angle_gamma   90.00
#
_symmetry.space_group_name_H-M   'P 1'
#
loop_
_entity.id
_entity.type
_entity.pdbx_description
1 polymer ?
#
loop_
_entity_poly.entity_id
_entity_poly.type
_entity_poly.pdbx_seq_one_letter_code
_entity_poly.pdbx_strand_id
1 'polypeptide(L)'
;MDGPMHQPTRILTAFLLLTLSAEAASQPAADAGRHYPDGHGGEVFFPMGDRSFADEVVSFNAGDPDGGDASARPEAVLNVPDYADVGDPGFLTLGCTGDLVVAMTDNNLIDIAGPDLYVFEVGPDTEATALAISKDGEDWIRVGRIAGGKAEVDIAPYVEPGGSYRYVRLVDLKQACNSRTPGADVDAIGAIGSATKIALDSEVLFDSGEHRLKPGAHEALEEIIASITNPAGTHIEVAGHTDSVGSEDSNLALSENRARSVAGFLIESGHFGDDAITTQAFGESRPIASNDTAEGRARNRRVELTVRSKPEADNEERATVDILGVWDAGEHGVMELRRVDGAIEGDYTLDNGAVLGEFVSDTVFEGHWIEDDSRRACDSEKDGRDHWGHLRIEFETAERDRFEAYWRYCGEEEDRGAWRGRLERLL
;
A
#
# COMPACT_ATOMS: atom_id res chain seq x y z
N MET A 1 -85.81 -18.39 -18.87
CA MET A 1 -84.79 -18.51 -19.93
C MET A 1 -84.61 -17.11 -20.46
N ASP A 2 -83.56 -16.45 -19.99
CA ASP A 2 -82.90 -15.25 -20.53
C ASP A 2 -82.03 -14.69 -19.41
N GLY A 3 -80.74 -14.98 -19.49
CA GLY A 3 -79.68 -14.50 -18.60
C GLY A 3 -78.54 -13.94 -19.45
N PRO A 4 -77.91 -12.83 -19.06
CA PRO A 4 -77.18 -11.96 -19.98
C PRO A 4 -75.74 -12.40 -20.27
N MET A 5 -75.26 -11.99 -21.44
CA MET A 5 -73.90 -12.10 -21.94
C MET A 5 -72.86 -11.54 -20.97
N HIS A 6 -71.84 -12.33 -20.65
CA HIS A 6 -70.57 -11.84 -20.10
C HIS A 6 -69.60 -11.54 -21.26
N GLN A 7 -69.18 -10.28 -21.36
CA GLN A 7 -68.02 -9.88 -22.16
C GLN A 7 -66.73 -10.19 -21.41
N PRO A 8 -65.64 -10.56 -22.11
CA PRO A 8 -64.34 -10.71 -21.49
C PRO A 8 -63.68 -9.33 -21.24
N THR A 9 -63.19 -9.16 -20.02
CA THR A 9 -62.40 -8.01 -19.57
C THR A 9 -61.13 -7.86 -20.41
N ARG A 10 -61.00 -6.75 -21.15
CA ARG A 10 -59.74 -6.35 -21.78
C ARG A 10 -58.80 -5.80 -20.71
N ILE A 11 -57.71 -6.52 -20.43
CA ILE A 11 -56.58 -5.99 -19.66
C ILE A 11 -55.80 -5.06 -20.59
N LEU A 12 -55.91 -3.75 -20.36
CA LEU A 12 -55.11 -2.73 -21.02
C LEU A 12 -53.71 -2.77 -20.40
N THR A 13 -52.75 -3.41 -21.08
CA THR A 13 -51.33 -3.35 -20.68
C THR A 13 -50.79 -2.04 -21.21
N ALA A 14 -50.53 -1.08 -20.31
CA ALA A 14 -49.92 0.19 -20.66
C ALA A 14 -48.45 -0.04 -21.04
N PHE A 15 -48.13 0.09 -22.33
CA PHE A 15 -46.76 0.24 -22.79
C PHE A 15 -46.30 1.66 -22.44
N LEU A 16 -45.49 1.78 -21.40
CA LEU A 16 -44.77 3.01 -21.09
C LEU A 16 -43.59 3.11 -22.07
N LEU A 17 -43.79 3.79 -23.20
CA LEU A 17 -42.70 4.23 -24.07
C LEU A 17 -41.97 5.37 -23.35
N LEU A 18 -40.85 5.06 -22.68
CA LEU A 18 -39.86 6.07 -22.33
C LEU A 18 -39.15 6.49 -23.62
N THR A 19 -39.41 7.71 -24.07
CA THR A 19 -38.55 8.39 -25.04
C THR A 19 -37.24 8.73 -24.34
N LEU A 20 -36.16 8.00 -24.64
CA LEU A 20 -34.81 8.48 -24.33
C LEU A 20 -34.56 9.71 -25.20
N SER A 21 -34.49 10.88 -24.57
CA SER A 21 -33.87 12.05 -25.17
C SER A 21 -32.39 11.74 -25.36
N ALA A 22 -31.93 11.78 -26.60
CA ALA A 22 -30.52 11.69 -26.94
C ALA A 22 -29.84 13.03 -26.62
N GLU A 23 -29.48 13.22 -25.36
CA GLU A 23 -28.39 14.10 -24.95
C GLU A 23 -27.32 13.21 -24.30
N ALA A 24 -26.65 12.38 -25.11
CA ALA A 24 -25.32 11.92 -24.77
C ALA A 24 -24.37 13.10 -24.96
N ALA A 25 -24.41 14.04 -24.02
CA ALA A 25 -23.34 14.99 -23.84
C ALA A 25 -22.10 14.18 -23.47
N SER A 26 -21.08 14.27 -24.33
CA SER A 26 -19.72 13.78 -24.08
C SER A 26 -19.29 14.18 -22.67
N GLN A 27 -19.32 13.23 -21.73
CA GLN A 27 -18.58 13.38 -20.49
C GLN A 27 -17.10 13.34 -20.85
N PRO A 28 -16.30 14.34 -20.48
CA PRO A 28 -14.85 14.22 -20.61
C PRO A 28 -14.40 13.02 -19.77
N ALA A 29 -13.43 12.26 -20.27
CA ALA A 29 -12.77 11.19 -19.54
C ALA A 29 -12.26 11.73 -18.20
N ALA A 30 -13.02 11.47 -17.14
CA ALA A 30 -12.68 11.80 -15.77
C ALA A 30 -12.55 10.46 -15.05
N ASP A 31 -11.34 9.90 -15.05
CA ASP A 31 -10.39 10.22 -13.99
C ASP A 31 -9.04 9.56 -14.27
N ALA A 32 -8.36 9.94 -15.36
CA ALA A 32 -7.01 9.44 -15.67
C ALA A 32 -6.10 9.60 -14.45
N GLY A 33 -5.05 8.78 -14.34
CA GLY A 33 -4.09 8.84 -13.24
C GLY A 33 -3.83 10.30 -12.87
N ARG A 34 -3.92 10.59 -11.57
CA ARG A 34 -4.24 11.93 -11.10
C ARG A 34 -3.13 12.45 -10.19
N HIS A 35 -2.85 13.74 -10.33
CA HIS A 35 -1.99 14.47 -9.42
C HIS A 35 -2.83 14.99 -8.25
N TYR A 36 -2.29 14.82 -7.04
CA TYR A 36 -2.89 15.31 -5.80
C TYR A 36 -1.92 16.26 -5.12
N PRO A 37 -2.39 17.40 -4.56
CA PRO A 37 -1.55 18.29 -3.77
C PRO A 37 -0.93 17.56 -2.59
N ASP A 38 0.36 17.76 -2.36
CA ASP A 38 1.10 17.11 -1.27
C ASP A 38 0.96 17.81 0.09
N GLY A 39 0.23 18.93 0.16
CA GLY A 39 0.10 19.76 1.36
C GLY A 39 1.25 20.76 1.58
N HIS A 40 2.33 20.70 0.79
CA HIS A 40 3.56 21.49 0.90
C HIS A 40 3.86 22.34 -0.34
N GLY A 41 2.94 22.38 -1.30
CA GLY A 41 3.01 23.19 -2.52
C GLY A 41 3.51 22.44 -3.75
N GLY A 42 3.72 21.13 -3.64
CA GLY A 42 3.93 20.20 -4.75
C GLY A 42 2.69 19.33 -5.02
N GLU A 43 2.89 18.31 -5.86
CA GLU A 43 1.86 17.34 -6.21
C GLU A 43 2.48 15.94 -6.40
N VAL A 44 1.70 14.90 -6.11
CA VAL A 44 2.09 13.49 -6.26
C VAL A 44 1.15 12.80 -7.24
N PHE A 45 1.71 12.01 -8.15
CA PHE A 45 0.93 11.28 -9.16
C PHE A 45 0.54 9.89 -8.67
N PHE A 46 -0.74 9.55 -8.78
CA PHE A 46 -1.24 8.21 -8.52
C PHE A 46 -1.75 7.58 -9.82
N PRO A 47 -1.14 6.48 -10.29
CA PRO A 47 -1.53 5.84 -11.54
C PRO A 47 -3.00 5.40 -11.60
N MET A 48 -3.56 5.00 -10.45
CA MET A 48 -4.95 4.53 -10.29
C MET A 48 -5.92 5.61 -9.79
N GLY A 49 -5.47 6.87 -9.66
CA GLY A 49 -6.32 8.00 -9.24
C GLY A 49 -6.96 7.79 -7.87
N ASP A 50 -8.23 8.18 -7.73
CA ASP A 50 -8.95 8.23 -6.45
C ASP A 50 -9.03 6.84 -5.77
N ARG A 51 -8.97 5.76 -6.56
CA ARG A 51 -8.96 4.36 -6.09
C ARG A 51 -7.65 3.95 -5.45
N SER A 52 -6.67 4.83 -5.34
CA SER A 52 -5.37 4.51 -4.73
C SER A 52 -5.39 4.67 -3.21
N PHE A 53 -6.42 5.30 -2.66
CA PHE A 53 -6.47 5.73 -1.27
C PHE A 53 -7.13 4.71 -0.35
N ALA A 54 -6.74 4.73 0.92
CA ALA A 54 -7.40 3.93 1.95
C ALA A 54 -8.87 4.36 2.13
N ASP A 55 -9.74 3.39 2.39
CA ASP A 55 -11.20 3.56 2.42
C ASP A 55 -11.85 3.02 3.70
N GLU A 56 -11.06 2.42 4.60
CA GLU A 56 -11.51 1.93 5.89
C GLU A 56 -10.50 2.23 7.01
N VAL A 57 -10.97 2.78 8.13
CA VAL A 57 -10.21 2.80 9.39
C VAL A 57 -10.50 1.49 10.14
N VAL A 58 -9.46 0.70 10.37
CA VAL A 58 -9.57 -0.58 11.11
C VAL A 58 -9.45 -0.34 12.61
N SER A 59 -8.48 0.49 13.02
CA SER A 59 -8.29 0.88 14.42
C SER A 59 -7.55 2.20 14.52
N PHE A 60 -7.85 2.97 15.56
CA PHE A 60 -7.10 4.15 15.92
C PHE A 60 -7.02 4.25 17.45
N ASN A 61 -5.81 4.43 17.97
CA ASN A 61 -5.57 4.77 19.36
C ASN A 61 -4.82 6.10 19.42
N ALA A 62 -5.51 7.14 19.89
CA ALA A 62 -4.88 8.43 20.10
C ALA A 62 -3.76 8.35 21.15
N GLY A 63 -2.64 9.00 20.86
CA GLY A 63 -1.53 9.16 21.79
C GLY A 63 -1.80 10.10 22.98
N ASP A 64 -0.83 10.25 23.87
CA ASP A 64 -0.89 11.16 25.03
C ASP A 64 0.38 12.05 25.11
N PRO A 65 0.27 13.39 24.98
CA PRO A 65 -0.97 14.13 24.77
C PRO A 65 -1.65 13.81 23.43
N ASP A 66 -2.98 13.87 23.44
CA ASP A 66 -3.79 13.85 22.23
C ASP A 66 -3.84 15.26 21.59
N GLY A 67 -4.33 15.34 20.35
CA GLY A 67 -4.58 16.61 19.67
C GLY A 67 -6.02 17.11 19.78
N GLY A 68 -6.78 16.64 20.78
CA GLY A 68 -8.17 17.02 21.00
C GLY A 68 -9.09 16.72 19.81
N ASP A 69 -9.73 17.77 19.25
CA ASP A 69 -10.72 17.63 18.17
C ASP A 69 -10.12 17.01 16.89
N ALA A 70 -8.82 17.23 16.61
CA ALA A 70 -8.15 16.64 15.46
C ALA A 70 -7.90 15.13 15.63
N SER A 71 -7.76 14.64 16.87
CA SER A 71 -7.71 13.19 17.15
C SER A 71 -9.11 12.55 17.24
N ALA A 72 -10.19 13.33 17.16
CA ALA A 72 -11.55 12.83 17.34
C ALA A 72 -12.20 12.30 16.05
N ARG A 73 -11.48 12.33 14.91
CA ARG A 73 -12.01 12.01 13.57
C ARG A 73 -11.03 11.15 12.77
N PRO A 74 -10.83 9.89 13.13
CA PRO A 74 -9.89 9.04 12.40
C PRO A 74 -10.26 8.85 10.93
N GLU A 75 -11.54 9.00 10.55
CA GLU A 75 -12.00 8.89 9.17
C GLU A 75 -11.54 10.05 8.26
N ALA A 76 -10.91 11.09 8.82
CA ALA A 76 -10.33 12.19 8.05
C ALA A 76 -9.22 11.71 7.09
N VAL A 77 -8.55 10.60 7.41
CA VAL A 77 -7.44 10.03 6.60
C VAL A 77 -7.90 9.24 5.37
N LEU A 78 -9.21 9.10 5.17
CA LEU A 78 -9.78 8.22 4.13
C LEU A 78 -10.05 8.99 2.85
N ASN A 79 -9.98 8.29 1.72
CA ASN A 79 -10.12 8.84 0.38
C ASN A 79 -8.97 9.80 0.01
N VAL A 80 -9.20 10.59 -1.03
CA VAL A 80 -8.22 11.54 -1.59
C VAL A 80 -7.92 12.66 -0.59
N PRO A 81 -6.68 13.21 -0.60
CA PRO A 81 -6.32 14.35 0.23
C PRO A 81 -7.23 15.54 -0.07
N ASP A 82 -7.78 16.15 0.97
CA ASP A 82 -8.67 17.32 0.86
C ASP A 82 -8.22 18.51 1.72
N TYR A 83 -7.04 18.41 2.34
CA TYR A 83 -6.45 19.47 3.13
C TYR A 83 -6.29 20.79 2.34
N ALA A 84 -7.02 21.81 2.77
CA ALA A 84 -7.02 23.13 2.16
C ALA A 84 -6.15 24.14 2.93
N ASP A 85 -6.28 24.20 4.26
CA ASP A 85 -5.43 25.01 5.15
C ASP A 85 -5.51 24.52 6.62
N VAL A 86 -4.55 24.99 7.45
CA VAL A 86 -4.37 24.62 8.87
C VAL A 86 -5.62 24.92 9.73
N GLY A 87 -6.56 25.75 9.24
CA GLY A 87 -7.77 26.16 9.95
C GLY A 87 -8.99 25.28 9.72
N ASP A 88 -8.96 24.36 8.75
CA ASP A 88 -9.99 23.36 8.48
C ASP A 88 -9.46 21.98 8.92
N PRO A 89 -10.05 21.31 9.93
CA PRO A 89 -9.53 20.05 10.46
C PRO A 89 -9.88 18.88 9.53
N GLY A 90 -9.37 18.93 8.30
CA GLY A 90 -9.44 17.87 7.29
C GLY A 90 -8.43 16.73 7.53
N PHE A 91 -7.59 16.83 8.57
CA PHE A 91 -6.57 15.83 8.90
C PHE A 91 -6.82 15.19 10.27
N LEU A 92 -6.21 14.03 10.49
CA LEU A 92 -6.10 13.34 11.77
C LEU A 92 -4.72 13.58 12.38
N THR A 93 -4.67 14.04 13.63
CA THR A 93 -3.41 13.99 14.40
C THR A 93 -3.34 12.72 15.23
N LEU A 94 -2.23 11.97 15.12
CA LEU A 94 -2.07 10.68 15.79
C LEU A 94 -2.04 10.81 17.31
N GLY A 95 -1.59 11.94 17.86
CA GLY A 95 -1.21 12.01 19.27
C GLY A 95 0.18 11.42 19.49
N CYS A 96 0.86 11.84 20.57
CA CYS A 96 2.18 11.32 20.91
C CYS A 96 2.11 9.82 21.22
N THR A 97 2.86 8.99 20.50
CA THR A 97 2.82 7.51 20.52
C THR A 97 1.48 6.89 20.09
N GLY A 98 0.63 7.66 19.40
CA GLY A 98 -0.61 7.14 18.83
C GLY A 98 -0.36 6.22 17.65
N ASP A 99 -1.34 5.36 17.37
CA ASP A 99 -1.29 4.44 16.24
C ASP A 99 -2.60 4.37 15.46
N LEU A 100 -2.46 4.24 14.14
CA LEU A 100 -3.56 4.16 13.17
C LEU A 100 -3.35 2.94 12.30
N VAL A 101 -4.42 2.17 12.08
CA VAL A 101 -4.48 1.13 11.05
C VAL A 101 -5.60 1.46 10.08
N VAL A 102 -5.24 1.55 8.80
CA VAL A 102 -6.18 1.69 7.69
C VAL A 102 -6.15 0.45 6.81
N ALA A 103 -7.25 0.22 6.10
CA ALA A 103 -7.36 -0.80 5.10
C ALA A 103 -7.72 -0.21 3.73
N MET A 104 -7.31 -0.97 2.73
CA MET A 104 -7.51 -0.79 1.31
C MET A 104 -8.49 -1.88 0.84
N THR A 105 -9.80 -1.62 0.82
CA THR A 105 -10.81 -2.67 0.60
C THR A 105 -11.13 -2.91 -0.87
N ASP A 106 -10.88 -1.93 -1.74
CA ASP A 106 -11.10 -1.99 -3.19
C ASP A 106 -9.80 -1.97 -4.02
N ASN A 107 -8.66 -1.78 -3.37
CA ASN A 107 -7.31 -1.85 -3.93
C ASN A 107 -6.37 -2.65 -2.99
N ASN A 108 -5.11 -2.81 -3.37
CA ASN A 108 -4.05 -3.35 -2.51
C ASN A 108 -2.76 -2.63 -2.85
N LEU A 109 -1.93 -2.38 -1.84
CA LEU A 109 -0.55 -1.93 -2.01
C LEU A 109 0.29 -3.08 -2.57
N ILE A 110 1.03 -2.80 -3.63
CA ILE A 110 1.98 -3.72 -4.28
C ILE A 110 3.31 -3.00 -4.51
N ASP A 111 4.37 -3.80 -4.64
CA ASP A 111 5.70 -3.34 -5.04
C ASP A 111 5.73 -3.06 -6.55
N ILE A 112 6.06 -1.82 -6.91
CA ILE A 112 6.41 -1.35 -8.25
C ILE A 112 7.78 -0.67 -8.20
N ALA A 113 8.32 -0.23 -9.34
CA ALA A 113 9.58 0.52 -9.30
C ALA A 113 9.37 1.90 -8.66
N GLY A 114 10.23 2.23 -7.68
CA GLY A 114 10.18 3.50 -6.96
C GLY A 114 9.25 3.46 -5.74
N PRO A 115 8.80 4.63 -5.25
CA PRO A 115 7.88 4.70 -4.12
C PRO A 115 6.52 4.03 -4.39
N ASP A 116 6.05 3.26 -3.42
CA ASP A 116 4.81 2.49 -3.53
C ASP A 116 3.68 3.06 -2.67
N LEU A 117 4.03 3.70 -1.57
CA LEU A 117 3.13 4.22 -0.57
C LEU A 117 3.45 5.69 -0.30
N TYR A 118 2.41 6.50 -0.14
CA TYR A 118 2.52 7.90 0.23
C TYR A 118 1.62 8.19 1.43
N VAL A 119 2.14 8.91 2.41
CA VAL A 119 1.37 9.44 3.54
C VAL A 119 1.32 10.96 3.44
N PHE A 120 0.13 11.52 3.27
CA PHE A 120 -0.08 12.96 3.22
C PHE A 120 -0.03 13.54 4.63
N GLU A 121 1.18 13.75 5.14
CA GLU A 121 1.45 14.49 6.37
C GLU A 121 1.40 15.99 6.09
N VAL A 122 0.59 16.73 6.84
CA VAL A 122 0.39 18.17 6.67
C VAL A 122 0.93 18.95 7.87
N GLY A 123 1.21 20.24 7.67
CA GLY A 123 1.70 21.09 8.76
C GLY A 123 3.22 21.23 8.81
N PRO A 124 3.74 22.14 9.67
CA PRO A 124 5.14 22.55 9.64
C PRO A 124 6.06 21.75 10.57
N ASP A 125 5.48 20.95 11.47
CA ASP A 125 6.25 20.21 12.47
C ASP A 125 6.84 18.94 11.85
N THR A 126 7.95 18.45 12.40
CA THR A 126 8.60 17.21 11.95
C THR A 126 8.29 16.11 12.94
N GLU A 127 7.45 15.17 12.53
CA GLU A 127 6.85 14.19 13.43
C GLU A 127 7.12 12.78 12.91
N ALA A 128 8.29 12.26 13.27
CA ALA A 128 8.70 10.95 12.77
C ALA A 128 7.66 9.87 13.09
N THR A 129 7.23 9.17 12.04
CA THR A 129 6.18 8.15 12.12
C THR A 129 6.68 6.88 11.46
N ALA A 130 6.59 5.75 12.16
CA ALA A 130 6.92 4.44 11.60
C ALA A 130 5.77 3.86 10.80
N LEU A 131 6.10 3.11 9.76
CA LEU A 131 5.14 2.45 8.88
C LEU A 131 5.32 0.94 8.90
N ALA A 132 4.19 0.24 8.95
CA ALA A 132 4.12 -1.17 8.62
C ALA A 132 2.98 -1.47 7.66
N ILE A 133 3.10 -2.61 7.00
CA ILE A 133 2.07 -3.13 6.11
C ILE A 133 1.75 -4.57 6.47
N SER A 134 0.53 -5.01 6.14
CA SER A 134 0.09 -6.38 6.40
C SER A 134 -0.83 -6.90 5.30
N LYS A 135 -0.82 -8.23 5.11
CA LYS A 135 -1.73 -8.93 4.20
C LYS A 135 -3.07 -9.24 4.89
N ASP A 136 -3.07 -9.46 6.20
CA ASP A 136 -4.20 -9.99 6.98
C ASP A 136 -4.58 -9.13 8.20
N GLY A 137 -3.78 -8.11 8.52
CA GLY A 137 -3.98 -7.25 9.69
C GLY A 137 -3.46 -7.85 11.00
N GLU A 138 -2.84 -9.03 10.94
CA GLU A 138 -2.27 -9.74 12.09
C GLU A 138 -0.74 -9.79 12.02
N ASP A 139 -0.18 -10.18 10.87
CA ASP A 139 1.26 -10.27 10.63
C ASP A 139 1.77 -8.98 9.96
N TRP A 140 2.61 -8.22 10.67
CA TRP A 140 3.07 -6.90 10.25
C TRP A 140 4.52 -6.90 9.76
N ILE A 141 4.77 -6.20 8.65
CA ILE A 141 6.11 -5.95 8.10
C ILE A 141 6.41 -4.47 8.22
N ARG A 142 7.46 -4.10 8.95
CA ARG A 142 7.94 -2.71 9.01
C ARG A 142 8.57 -2.33 7.67
N VAL A 143 8.16 -1.20 7.10
CA VAL A 143 8.59 -0.74 5.76
C VAL A 143 9.23 0.66 5.78
N GLY A 144 9.64 1.12 6.96
CA GLY A 144 10.39 2.36 7.12
C GLY A 144 9.68 3.39 7.98
N ARG A 145 10.00 4.67 7.74
CA ARG A 145 9.48 5.83 8.46
C ARG A 145 9.30 7.04 7.54
N ILE A 146 8.33 7.88 7.86
CA ILE A 146 8.18 9.24 7.33
C ILE A 146 8.66 10.25 8.37
N ALA A 147 9.25 11.36 7.91
CA ALA A 147 9.68 12.49 8.74
C ALA A 147 10.13 13.65 7.85
N GLY A 148 9.94 14.89 8.31
CA GLY A 148 10.63 16.06 7.75
C GLY A 148 10.29 16.35 6.28
N GLY A 149 9.04 16.10 5.89
CA GLY A 149 8.56 16.25 4.52
C GLY A 149 8.81 15.03 3.61
N LYS A 150 9.49 13.98 4.09
CA LYS A 150 9.54 12.69 3.39
C LYS A 150 8.27 11.90 3.70
N ALA A 151 7.39 11.81 2.71
CA ALA A 151 6.10 11.11 2.77
C ALA A 151 6.05 9.82 1.95
N GLU A 152 7.07 9.58 1.11
CA GLU A 152 7.19 8.44 0.20
C GLU A 152 7.89 7.25 0.84
N VAL A 153 7.31 6.07 0.64
CA VAL A 153 7.85 4.79 1.09
C VAL A 153 7.89 3.80 -0.08
N ASP A 154 9.12 3.38 -0.42
CA ASP A 154 9.40 2.23 -1.28
C ASP A 154 9.41 0.97 -0.40
N ILE A 155 8.53 0.02 -0.71
CA ILE A 155 8.38 -1.22 0.06
C ILE A 155 9.26 -2.35 -0.47
N ALA A 156 9.85 -2.19 -1.66
CA ALA A 156 10.66 -3.20 -2.34
C ALA A 156 11.71 -3.84 -1.39
N PRO A 157 12.46 -3.08 -0.57
CA PRO A 157 13.52 -3.69 0.22
C PRO A 157 13.04 -4.63 1.34
N TYR A 158 11.74 -4.56 1.70
CA TYR A 158 11.16 -5.23 2.86
C TYR A 158 10.25 -6.41 2.52
N VAL A 159 9.79 -6.51 1.27
CA VAL A 159 8.72 -7.44 0.87
C VAL A 159 9.19 -8.50 -0.10
N GLU A 160 8.44 -9.58 -0.28
CA GLU A 160 8.70 -10.54 -1.36
C GLU A 160 8.16 -10.02 -2.70
N PRO A 161 8.84 -10.27 -3.84
CA PRO A 161 8.32 -9.88 -5.15
C PRO A 161 6.92 -10.44 -5.42
N GLY A 162 6.02 -9.58 -5.90
CA GLY A 162 4.61 -9.93 -6.14
C GLY A 162 3.75 -10.00 -4.87
N GLY A 163 4.27 -9.56 -3.71
CA GLY A 163 3.48 -9.32 -2.52
C GLY A 163 2.33 -8.33 -2.77
N SER A 164 1.24 -8.51 -2.04
CA SER A 164 0.04 -7.66 -2.08
C SER A 164 -0.43 -7.45 -0.65
N TYR A 165 -0.57 -6.20 -0.25
CA TYR A 165 -0.78 -5.78 1.12
C TYR A 165 -2.05 -4.94 1.22
N ARG A 166 -2.89 -5.24 2.20
CA ARG A 166 -4.21 -4.62 2.36
C ARG A 166 -4.22 -3.59 3.48
N TYR A 167 -3.33 -3.72 4.44
CA TYR A 167 -3.35 -2.92 5.65
C TYR A 167 -2.09 -2.09 5.73
N VAL A 168 -2.24 -0.85 6.18
CA VAL A 168 -1.14 0.07 6.49
C VAL A 168 -1.31 0.52 7.93
N ARG A 169 -0.22 0.49 8.70
CA ARG A 169 -0.17 0.93 10.09
C ARG A 169 0.85 2.05 10.24
N LEU A 170 0.41 3.14 10.87
CA LEU A 170 1.23 4.29 11.24
C LEU A 170 1.37 4.31 12.75
N VAL A 171 2.57 4.61 13.24
CA VAL A 171 2.84 4.77 14.67
C VAL A 171 3.75 5.97 14.90
N ASP A 172 3.29 6.92 15.71
CA ASP A 172 4.10 8.08 16.09
C ASP A 172 5.33 7.66 16.92
N LEU A 173 6.50 8.19 16.58
CA LEU A 173 7.79 7.87 17.21
C LEU A 173 8.21 8.88 18.28
N LYS A 174 7.24 9.52 18.95
CA LYS A 174 7.46 10.36 20.14
C LYS A 174 8.36 11.57 19.87
N GLN A 175 8.28 12.12 18.66
CA GLN A 175 8.91 13.38 18.30
C GLN A 175 7.87 14.51 18.42
N ALA A 176 8.31 15.71 18.81
CA ALA A 176 7.46 16.92 18.84
C ALA A 176 6.17 16.87 19.71
N CYS A 177 6.05 15.95 20.68
CA CYS A 177 4.86 15.77 21.54
C CYS A 177 4.40 16.97 22.41
N ASN A 178 5.04 18.13 22.33
CA ASN A 178 4.67 19.33 23.10
C ASN A 178 3.99 20.41 22.23
N SER A 179 3.55 20.06 21.02
CA SER A 179 2.82 20.93 20.09
C SER A 179 1.30 20.95 20.38
N ARG A 180 0.54 21.68 19.57
CA ARG A 180 -0.94 21.70 19.63
C ARG A 180 -1.55 20.47 18.93
N THR A 181 -0.85 19.92 17.96
CA THR A 181 -1.18 18.73 17.19
C THR A 181 -0.01 17.76 17.36
N PRO A 182 0.07 17.07 18.51
CA PRO A 182 1.20 16.19 18.80
C PRO A 182 1.13 14.93 17.94
N GLY A 183 2.23 14.59 17.28
CA GLY A 183 2.33 13.42 16.41
C GLY A 183 1.68 13.67 15.05
N ALA A 184 2.06 12.87 14.05
CA ALA A 184 1.80 13.18 12.65
C ALA A 184 0.34 13.56 12.33
N ASP A 185 0.22 14.64 11.58
CA ASP A 185 -1.02 15.21 11.07
C ASP A 185 -1.32 14.64 9.67
N VAL A 186 -2.09 13.56 9.60
CA VAL A 186 -2.35 12.77 8.39
C VAL A 186 -3.66 13.18 7.73
N ASP A 187 -3.58 13.61 6.47
CA ASP A 187 -4.72 13.96 5.59
C ASP A 187 -5.19 12.76 4.77
N ALA A 188 -4.26 11.95 4.26
CA ALA A 188 -4.59 10.79 3.43
C ALA A 188 -3.45 9.77 3.40
N ILE A 189 -3.78 8.53 3.04
CA ILE A 189 -2.81 7.45 2.82
C ILE A 189 -3.13 6.80 1.47
N GLY A 190 -2.16 6.79 0.54
CA GLY A 190 -2.36 6.32 -0.83
C GLY A 190 -1.30 5.33 -1.29
N ALA A 191 -1.72 4.28 -1.99
CA ALA A 191 -0.86 3.34 -2.70
C ALA A 191 -0.57 3.81 -4.14
N ILE A 192 0.63 4.33 -4.37
CA ILE A 192 1.17 4.61 -5.71
C ILE A 192 1.28 3.29 -6.49
N GLY A 193 1.91 2.30 -5.88
CA GLY A 193 1.89 0.91 -6.32
C GLY A 193 0.60 0.24 -5.88
N SER A 194 -0.40 0.19 -6.76
CA SER A 194 -1.71 -0.38 -6.42
C SER A 194 -2.18 -1.47 -7.38
N ALA A 195 -2.94 -2.43 -6.85
CA ALA A 195 -3.57 -3.49 -7.62
C ALA A 195 -5.00 -3.82 -7.17
N THR A 196 -5.91 -3.96 -8.13
CA THR A 196 -7.28 -4.42 -7.94
C THR A 196 -7.48 -5.76 -8.64
N LYS A 197 -8.13 -6.70 -7.95
CA LYS A 197 -8.46 -8.02 -8.49
C LYS A 197 -9.97 -8.17 -8.70
N ILE A 198 -10.36 -8.47 -9.94
CA ILE A 198 -11.75 -8.64 -10.37
C ILE A 198 -11.93 -10.09 -10.81
N ALA A 199 -12.95 -10.79 -10.31
CA ALA A 199 -13.28 -12.14 -10.74
C ALA A 199 -14.59 -12.14 -11.53
N LEU A 200 -14.55 -12.61 -12.77
CA LEU A 200 -15.70 -12.73 -13.67
C LEU A 200 -16.08 -14.19 -13.83
N ASP A 201 -17.36 -14.49 -13.65
CA ASP A 201 -17.90 -15.83 -13.87
C ASP A 201 -17.82 -16.21 -15.37
N SER A 202 -17.24 -17.38 -15.67
CA SER A 202 -17.14 -17.86 -17.05
C SER A 202 -18.49 -18.08 -17.71
N GLU A 203 -19.58 -18.32 -16.98
CA GLU A 203 -20.92 -18.48 -17.55
C GLU A 203 -21.52 -17.18 -18.09
N VAL A 204 -21.12 -16.05 -17.48
CA VAL A 204 -21.44 -14.71 -17.96
C VAL A 204 -20.65 -14.44 -19.24
N LEU A 205 -19.37 -14.83 -19.26
CA LEU A 205 -18.46 -14.53 -20.35
C LEU A 205 -18.61 -15.43 -21.58
N PHE A 206 -18.85 -16.73 -21.38
CA PHE A 206 -18.75 -17.75 -22.42
C PHE A 206 -19.89 -18.77 -22.34
N ASP A 207 -20.14 -19.44 -23.47
CA ASP A 207 -20.96 -20.66 -23.46
C ASP A 207 -20.13 -21.86 -22.97
N SER A 208 -20.81 -22.94 -22.59
CA SER A 208 -20.16 -24.14 -22.04
C SER A 208 -19.17 -24.75 -23.03
N GLY A 209 -17.92 -24.99 -22.58
CA GLY A 209 -16.83 -25.49 -23.43
C GLY A 209 -16.30 -24.51 -24.47
N GLU A 210 -16.86 -23.31 -24.55
CA GLU A 210 -16.48 -22.29 -25.52
C GLU A 210 -15.57 -21.22 -24.88
N HIS A 211 -14.87 -20.48 -25.74
CA HIS A 211 -14.03 -19.34 -25.39
C HIS A 211 -14.41 -18.07 -26.17
N ARG A 212 -15.43 -18.12 -27.02
CA ARG A 212 -15.95 -16.93 -27.69
C ARG A 212 -16.78 -16.12 -26.70
N LEU A 213 -16.45 -14.84 -26.55
CA LEU A 213 -17.18 -13.92 -25.69
C LEU A 213 -18.65 -13.78 -26.13
N LYS A 214 -19.55 -13.82 -25.16
CA LYS A 214 -20.97 -13.57 -25.33
C LYS A 214 -21.22 -12.07 -25.46
N PRO A 215 -22.34 -11.64 -26.07
CA PRO A 215 -22.70 -10.23 -26.12
C PRO A 215 -22.75 -9.55 -24.73
N GLY A 216 -23.28 -10.23 -23.71
CA GLY A 216 -23.31 -9.71 -22.33
C GLY A 216 -21.94 -9.67 -21.64
N ALA A 217 -20.95 -10.38 -22.17
CA ALA A 217 -19.56 -10.29 -21.70
C ALA A 217 -18.94 -8.94 -22.07
N HIS A 218 -19.31 -8.40 -23.24
CA HIS A 218 -18.80 -7.11 -23.70
C HIS A 218 -19.22 -5.98 -22.75
N GLU A 219 -20.48 -5.96 -22.29
CA GLU A 219 -20.96 -4.93 -21.35
C GLU A 219 -20.16 -4.94 -20.03
N ALA A 220 -19.95 -6.13 -19.44
CA ALA A 220 -19.16 -6.25 -18.21
C ALA A 220 -17.69 -5.85 -18.41
N LEU A 221 -17.09 -6.21 -19.55
CA LEU A 221 -15.70 -5.84 -19.86
C LEU A 221 -15.57 -4.34 -20.20
N GLU A 222 -16.56 -3.75 -20.85
CA GLU A 222 -16.64 -2.31 -21.12
C GLU A 222 -16.75 -1.50 -19.83
N GLU A 223 -17.49 -1.98 -18.83
CA GLU A 223 -17.53 -1.36 -17.50
C GLU A 223 -16.15 -1.38 -16.82
N ILE A 224 -15.42 -2.50 -16.93
CA ILE A 224 -14.05 -2.59 -16.42
C ILE A 224 -13.13 -1.62 -17.16
N ILE A 225 -13.18 -1.58 -18.49
CA ILE A 225 -12.41 -0.63 -19.32
C ILE A 225 -12.73 0.81 -18.90
N ALA A 226 -14.01 1.15 -18.74
CA ALA A 226 -14.43 2.50 -18.33
C ALA A 226 -13.93 2.86 -16.93
N SER A 227 -13.72 1.86 -16.07
CA SER A 227 -13.13 2.05 -14.74
C SER A 227 -11.60 2.20 -14.76
N ILE A 228 -10.94 1.85 -15.87
CA ILE A 228 -9.49 2.00 -16.05
C ILE A 228 -9.24 3.28 -16.82
N THR A 229 -8.89 4.30 -16.08
CA THR A 229 -8.81 5.67 -16.58
C THR A 229 -7.42 6.04 -17.09
N ASN A 230 -6.38 5.30 -16.70
CA ASN A 230 -5.00 5.46 -17.16
C ASN A 230 -4.45 4.22 -17.92
N PRO A 231 -4.91 3.91 -19.13
CA PRO A 231 -4.46 2.73 -19.86
C PRO A 231 -2.93 2.64 -20.07
N ALA A 232 -2.23 3.78 -20.14
CA ALA A 232 -0.79 3.83 -20.36
C ALA A 232 0.04 3.48 -19.09
N GLY A 233 -0.49 3.80 -17.91
CA GLY A 233 0.12 3.53 -16.61
C GLY A 233 -0.41 2.27 -15.92
N THR A 234 -1.17 1.44 -16.63
CA THR A 234 -1.80 0.23 -16.09
C THR A 234 -1.27 -1.02 -16.76
N HIS A 235 -1.08 -2.08 -15.97
CA HIS A 235 -0.86 -3.45 -16.42
C HIS A 235 -2.04 -4.33 -16.01
N ILE A 236 -2.52 -5.17 -16.92
CA ILE A 236 -3.62 -6.11 -16.68
C ILE A 236 -3.13 -7.54 -16.86
N GLU A 237 -3.26 -8.34 -15.82
CA GLU A 237 -3.10 -9.79 -15.90
C GLU A 237 -4.47 -10.45 -16.03
N VAL A 238 -4.65 -11.25 -17.09
CA VAL A 238 -5.87 -12.03 -17.34
C VAL A 238 -5.59 -13.50 -17.08
N ALA A 239 -6.15 -14.06 -16.01
CA ALA A 239 -5.96 -15.46 -15.61
C ALA A 239 -7.23 -16.30 -15.84
N GLY A 240 -7.12 -17.34 -16.66
CA GLY A 240 -8.20 -18.29 -16.89
C GLY A 240 -8.20 -19.46 -15.90
N HIS A 241 -9.39 -19.84 -15.41
CA HIS A 241 -9.59 -21.01 -14.55
C HIS A 241 -10.79 -21.86 -15.01
N THR A 242 -10.70 -23.17 -14.77
CA THR A 242 -11.80 -24.12 -14.98
C THR A 242 -12.15 -24.85 -13.68
N ASP A 243 -13.25 -25.60 -13.70
CA ASP A 243 -13.48 -26.66 -12.73
C ASP A 243 -12.71 -27.93 -13.11
N SER A 244 -12.91 -29.01 -12.35
CA SER A 244 -12.25 -30.30 -12.58
C SER A 244 -12.94 -31.22 -13.59
N VAL A 245 -13.89 -30.72 -14.40
CA VAL A 245 -14.62 -31.55 -15.37
C VAL A 245 -13.88 -31.55 -16.70
N GLY A 246 -13.26 -32.68 -17.03
CA GLY A 246 -12.52 -32.84 -18.28
C GLY A 246 -11.18 -33.53 -18.06
N SER A 247 -10.27 -33.36 -19.00
CA SER A 247 -8.85 -33.69 -18.80
C SER A 247 -8.09 -32.42 -18.46
N GLU A 248 -7.04 -32.53 -17.67
CA GLU A 248 -6.16 -31.42 -17.29
C GLU A 248 -5.67 -30.63 -18.51
N ASP A 249 -5.20 -31.32 -19.56
CA ASP A 249 -4.75 -30.69 -20.81
C ASP A 249 -5.87 -29.88 -21.51
N SER A 250 -7.09 -30.42 -21.54
CA SER A 250 -8.24 -29.72 -22.13
C SER A 250 -8.64 -28.51 -21.31
N ASN A 251 -8.57 -28.62 -19.98
CA ASN A 251 -8.88 -27.55 -19.05
C ASN A 251 -7.86 -26.41 -19.11
N LEU A 252 -6.57 -26.76 -19.21
CA LEU A 252 -5.51 -25.78 -19.42
C LEU A 252 -5.71 -25.03 -20.74
N ALA A 253 -5.89 -25.76 -21.85
CA ALA A 253 -6.12 -25.15 -23.16
C ALA A 253 -7.39 -24.28 -23.21
N LEU A 254 -8.49 -24.72 -22.57
CA LEU A 254 -9.71 -23.93 -22.50
C LEU A 254 -9.50 -22.63 -21.70
N SER A 255 -8.83 -22.72 -20.54
CA SER A 255 -8.54 -21.56 -19.71
C SER A 255 -7.64 -20.54 -20.42
N GLU A 256 -6.64 -21.01 -21.16
CA GLU A 256 -5.74 -20.17 -21.95
C GLU A 256 -6.48 -19.43 -23.07
N ASN A 257 -7.33 -20.13 -23.82
CA ASN A 257 -8.11 -19.51 -24.89
C ASN A 257 -9.12 -18.48 -24.39
N ARG A 258 -9.72 -18.73 -23.22
CA ARG A 258 -10.61 -17.76 -22.54
C ARG A 258 -9.86 -16.52 -22.10
N ALA A 259 -8.68 -16.68 -21.47
CA ALA A 259 -7.83 -15.57 -21.09
C ALA A 259 -7.42 -14.73 -22.32
N ARG A 260 -7.04 -15.38 -23.43
CA ARG A 260 -6.73 -14.69 -24.70
C ARG A 260 -7.92 -13.94 -25.29
N SER A 261 -9.12 -14.49 -25.21
CA SER A 261 -10.31 -13.85 -25.76
C SER A 261 -10.70 -12.59 -24.97
N VAL A 262 -10.56 -12.64 -23.63
CA VAL A 262 -10.74 -11.45 -22.78
C VAL A 262 -9.62 -10.43 -23.05
N ALA A 263 -8.36 -10.85 -23.09
CA ALA A 263 -7.23 -9.96 -23.39
C ALA A 263 -7.38 -9.27 -24.76
N GLY A 264 -7.76 -10.02 -25.80
CA GLY A 264 -8.01 -9.46 -27.14
C GLY A 264 -9.11 -8.40 -27.13
N PHE A 265 -10.20 -8.65 -26.40
CA PHE A 265 -11.26 -7.65 -26.24
C PHE A 265 -10.78 -6.39 -25.51
N LEU A 266 -9.98 -6.55 -24.44
CA LEU A 266 -9.43 -5.41 -23.70
C LEU A 266 -8.50 -4.57 -24.60
N ILE A 267 -7.59 -5.20 -25.36
CA ILE A 267 -6.70 -4.49 -26.31
C ILE A 267 -7.52 -3.72 -27.36
N GLU A 268 -8.49 -4.39 -27.99
CA GLU A 268 -9.27 -3.82 -29.09
C GLU A 268 -10.21 -2.69 -28.62
N SER A 269 -10.93 -2.91 -27.52
CA SER A 269 -11.98 -2.00 -27.04
C SER A 269 -11.47 -0.94 -26.06
N GLY A 270 -10.43 -1.26 -25.28
CA GLY A 270 -9.87 -0.39 -24.25
C GLY A 270 -8.63 0.40 -24.67
N HIS A 271 -8.13 0.20 -25.90
CA HIS A 271 -6.95 0.86 -26.43
C HIS A 271 -5.68 0.66 -25.59
N PHE A 272 -5.58 -0.47 -24.89
CA PHE A 272 -4.36 -0.85 -24.18
C PHE A 272 -3.24 -1.21 -25.17
N GLY A 273 -2.00 -0.90 -24.81
CA GLY A 273 -0.84 -1.39 -25.54
C GLY A 273 -0.72 -2.92 -25.40
N ASP A 274 -0.11 -3.59 -26.39
CA ASP A 274 0.10 -5.04 -26.35
C ASP A 274 0.96 -5.47 -25.13
N ASP A 275 1.81 -4.58 -24.63
CA ASP A 275 2.66 -4.79 -23.45
C ASP A 275 1.92 -4.55 -22.12
N ALA A 276 0.74 -3.92 -22.15
CA ALA A 276 -0.07 -3.64 -20.97
C ALA A 276 -0.93 -4.82 -20.53
N ILE A 277 -1.04 -5.89 -21.34
CA ILE A 277 -1.87 -7.06 -21.01
C ILE A 277 -1.06 -8.36 -21.09
N THR A 278 -1.13 -9.15 -20.03
CA THR A 278 -0.57 -10.51 -19.97
C THR A 278 -1.66 -11.53 -19.74
N THR A 279 -1.47 -12.74 -20.25
CA THR A 279 -2.42 -13.85 -20.06
C THR A 279 -1.76 -14.98 -19.30
N GLN A 280 -2.50 -15.58 -18.37
CA GLN A 280 -2.13 -16.77 -17.64
C GLN A 280 -3.25 -17.82 -17.72
N ALA A 281 -2.88 -19.09 -17.63
CA ALA A 281 -3.79 -20.21 -17.73
C ALA A 281 -3.49 -21.20 -16.61
N PHE A 282 -4.49 -21.49 -15.78
CA PHE A 282 -4.32 -22.39 -14.64
C PHE A 282 -5.13 -23.68 -14.77
N GLY A 283 -6.05 -23.78 -15.74
CA GLY A 283 -7.00 -24.89 -15.81
C GLY A 283 -7.68 -25.11 -14.46
N GLU A 284 -7.63 -26.35 -13.97
CA GLU A 284 -8.23 -26.76 -12.69
C GLU A 284 -7.28 -26.66 -11.48
N SER A 285 -6.02 -26.24 -11.68
CA SER A 285 -4.96 -26.35 -10.66
C SER A 285 -5.08 -25.38 -9.48
N ARG A 286 -5.89 -24.32 -9.61
CA ARG A 286 -6.11 -23.29 -8.57
C ARG A 286 -7.61 -23.13 -8.24
N PRO A 287 -8.25 -24.15 -7.63
CA PRO A 287 -9.65 -24.07 -7.23
C PRO A 287 -9.83 -23.13 -6.04
N ILE A 288 -10.91 -22.33 -6.07
CA ILE A 288 -11.32 -21.46 -4.95
C ILE A 288 -12.48 -22.07 -4.14
N ALA A 289 -13.00 -23.21 -4.60
CA ALA A 289 -14.05 -23.97 -3.96
C ALA A 289 -13.91 -25.47 -4.25
N SER A 290 -14.57 -26.32 -3.46
CA SER A 290 -14.59 -27.77 -3.72
C SER A 290 -15.18 -28.08 -5.10
N ASN A 291 -14.50 -28.93 -5.87
CA ASN A 291 -15.00 -29.42 -7.16
C ASN A 291 -16.06 -30.53 -7.01
N ASP A 292 -16.36 -30.97 -5.78
CA ASP A 292 -17.32 -32.04 -5.54
C ASP A 292 -18.77 -31.56 -5.69
N THR A 293 -19.03 -30.27 -5.45
CA THR A 293 -20.37 -29.67 -5.55
C THR A 293 -20.55 -28.88 -6.85
N ALA A 294 -21.80 -28.76 -7.32
CA ALA A 294 -22.09 -28.00 -8.53
C ALA A 294 -21.78 -26.51 -8.34
N GLU A 295 -22.08 -25.99 -7.14
CA GLU A 295 -21.85 -24.61 -6.73
C GLU A 295 -20.35 -24.30 -6.63
N GLY A 296 -19.55 -25.24 -6.12
CA GLY A 296 -18.11 -25.06 -6.04
C GLY A 296 -17.44 -25.12 -7.41
N ARG A 297 -17.88 -26.03 -8.29
CA ARG A 297 -17.45 -26.04 -9.70
C ARG A 297 -17.80 -24.73 -10.42
N ALA A 298 -19.00 -24.20 -10.20
CA ALA A 298 -19.39 -22.91 -10.76
C ALA A 298 -18.43 -21.78 -10.36
N ARG A 299 -18.09 -21.68 -9.07
CA ARG A 299 -17.09 -20.70 -8.59
C ARG A 299 -15.70 -20.89 -9.18
N ASN A 300 -15.29 -22.14 -9.46
CA ASN A 300 -13.99 -22.41 -10.05
C ASN A 300 -13.90 -21.99 -11.53
N ARG A 301 -15.01 -21.99 -12.26
CA ARG A 301 -15.10 -21.53 -13.66
C ARG A 301 -15.12 -20.00 -13.73
N ARG A 302 -13.95 -19.38 -13.79
CA ARG A 302 -13.81 -17.92 -13.76
C ARG A 302 -12.66 -17.41 -14.60
N VAL A 303 -12.72 -16.13 -14.93
CA VAL A 303 -11.56 -15.36 -15.40
C VAL A 303 -11.26 -14.32 -14.33
N GLU A 304 -10.01 -14.26 -13.87
CA GLU A 304 -9.53 -13.24 -12.95
C GLU A 304 -8.79 -12.17 -13.74
N LEU A 305 -9.07 -10.91 -13.44
CA LEU A 305 -8.39 -9.73 -13.96
C LEU A 305 -7.68 -9.08 -12.79
N THR A 306 -6.35 -8.97 -12.86
CA THR A 306 -5.57 -8.19 -11.90
C THR A 306 -5.07 -6.93 -12.59
N VAL A 307 -5.69 -5.81 -12.27
CA VAL A 307 -5.37 -4.48 -12.79
C VAL A 307 -4.38 -3.85 -11.83
N ARG A 308 -3.22 -3.39 -12.30
CA ARG A 308 -2.15 -2.88 -11.45
C ARG A 308 -1.52 -1.63 -12.04
N SER A 309 -0.93 -0.79 -11.20
CA SER A 309 0.03 0.22 -11.67
C SER A 309 1.16 -0.45 -12.45
N LYS A 310 1.54 0.12 -13.60
CA LYS A 310 2.72 -0.32 -14.36
C LYS A 310 3.96 0.18 -13.61
N PRO A 311 4.96 -0.68 -13.30
CA PRO A 311 6.22 -0.19 -12.77
C PRO A 311 6.86 0.76 -13.79
N GLU A 312 7.37 1.91 -13.35
CA GLU A 312 8.29 2.66 -14.19
C GLU A 312 9.44 1.73 -14.56
N ALA A 313 9.82 1.73 -15.83
CA ALA A 313 10.79 0.77 -16.33
C ALA A 313 12.18 1.15 -15.83
N ASP A 314 12.57 0.65 -14.65
CA ASP A 314 13.95 0.67 -14.20
C ASP A 314 14.41 -0.68 -13.65
N ASN A 315 15.62 -1.02 -14.07
CA ASN A 315 16.33 -2.26 -13.83
C ASN A 315 17.27 -2.03 -12.65
N GLU A 316 16.71 -1.96 -11.44
CA GLU A 316 17.52 -1.84 -10.23
C GLU A 316 17.61 -3.17 -9.48
N GLU A 317 18.82 -3.45 -8.99
CA GLU A 317 19.08 -4.55 -8.08
C GLU A 317 18.40 -4.20 -6.75
N ARG A 318 17.36 -4.96 -6.40
CA ARG A 318 16.56 -4.74 -5.20
C ARG A 318 17.41 -5.03 -3.96
N ALA A 319 17.86 -3.98 -3.27
CA ALA A 319 18.53 -4.13 -1.99
C ALA A 319 17.60 -4.85 -1.01
N THR A 320 18.14 -5.75 -0.19
CA THR A 320 17.35 -6.42 0.86
C THR A 320 17.60 -5.75 2.20
N VAL A 321 16.53 -5.39 2.91
CA VAL A 321 16.60 -4.75 4.21
C VAL A 321 16.08 -5.68 5.31
N ASP A 322 16.96 -6.08 6.23
CA ASP A 322 16.55 -6.75 7.47
C ASP A 322 16.47 -5.73 8.60
N ILE A 323 15.29 -5.49 9.18
CA ILE A 323 15.19 -4.71 10.43
C ILE A 323 15.76 -5.55 11.58
N LEU A 324 16.84 -5.06 12.21
CA LEU A 324 17.55 -5.75 13.29
C LEU A 324 17.01 -5.37 14.67
N GLY A 325 16.30 -4.24 14.75
CA GLY A 325 15.49 -3.83 15.89
C GLY A 325 15.21 -2.33 15.88
N VAL A 326 14.20 -1.96 16.68
CA VAL A 326 13.75 -0.58 16.90
C VAL A 326 13.60 -0.42 18.39
N TRP A 327 14.14 0.66 18.96
CA TRP A 327 14.20 0.84 20.40
C TRP A 327 13.86 2.27 20.81
N ASP A 328 13.02 2.41 21.84
CA ASP A 328 12.84 3.67 22.58
C ASP A 328 14.11 3.90 23.40
N ALA A 329 14.91 4.89 22.99
CA ALA A 329 16.15 5.32 23.63
C ALA A 329 15.93 6.47 24.65
N GLY A 330 14.69 6.65 25.11
CA GLY A 330 14.32 7.61 26.14
C GLY A 330 14.39 9.05 25.66
N GLU A 331 15.26 9.85 26.26
CA GLU A 331 15.47 11.25 25.84
C GLU A 331 16.18 11.38 24.48
N HIS A 332 16.74 10.29 23.97
CA HIS A 332 17.43 10.23 22.67
C HIS A 332 16.51 9.84 21.50
N GLY A 333 15.21 9.71 21.75
CA GLY A 333 14.22 9.36 20.73
C GLY A 333 14.18 7.86 20.42
N VAL A 334 13.86 7.51 19.17
CA VAL A 334 13.80 6.14 18.69
C VAL A 334 15.04 5.83 17.88
N MET A 335 15.65 4.68 18.13
CA MET A 335 16.79 4.16 17.37
C MET A 335 16.35 2.95 16.57
N GLU A 336 16.65 2.93 15.27
CA GLU A 336 16.42 1.80 14.39
C GLU A 336 17.75 1.30 13.84
N LEU A 337 17.99 -0.01 13.88
CA LEU A 337 19.10 -0.65 13.17
C LEU A 337 18.56 -1.58 12.11
N ARG A 338 19.16 -1.51 10.92
CA ARG A 338 18.80 -2.31 9.75
C ARG A 338 20.04 -2.84 9.06
N ARG A 339 19.92 -3.99 8.40
CA ARG A 339 20.95 -4.54 7.52
C ARG A 339 20.54 -4.28 6.08
N VAL A 340 21.33 -3.53 5.34
CA VAL A 340 21.14 -3.24 3.92
C VAL A 340 22.31 -3.85 3.16
N ASP A 341 22.05 -4.82 2.28
CA ASP A 341 23.05 -5.54 1.49
C ASP A 341 24.27 -6.05 2.30
N GLY A 342 23.99 -6.49 3.53
CA GLY A 342 25.00 -7.02 4.45
C GLY A 342 25.68 -5.99 5.36
N ALA A 343 25.60 -4.69 5.04
CA ALA A 343 26.06 -3.61 5.92
C ALA A 343 25.00 -3.29 6.98
N ILE A 344 25.41 -3.00 8.22
CA ILE A 344 24.47 -2.55 9.25
C ILE A 344 24.54 -1.03 9.36
N GLU A 345 23.38 -0.44 9.15
CA GLU A 345 23.15 0.98 9.30
C GLU A 345 21.96 1.23 10.25
N GLY A 346 21.72 2.47 10.60
CA GLY A 346 20.60 2.84 11.43
C GLY A 346 20.44 4.33 11.55
N ASP A 347 19.32 4.76 12.14
CA ASP A 347 19.04 6.17 12.39
C ASP A 347 18.53 6.34 13.82
N TYR A 348 18.65 7.56 14.35
CA TYR A 348 17.97 7.97 15.57
C TYR A 348 17.26 9.33 15.40
N THR A 349 16.07 9.48 16.04
CA THR A 349 15.11 10.52 15.65
C THR A 349 15.43 11.94 16.13
N LEU A 350 16.32 12.13 17.11
CA LEU A 350 16.49 13.43 17.76
C LEU A 350 17.28 14.48 16.93
N ASP A 351 18.25 14.05 16.14
CA ASP A 351 19.20 14.95 15.46
C ASP A 351 19.53 14.53 14.02
N ASN A 352 18.74 13.61 13.45
CA ASN A 352 18.97 13.04 12.12
C ASN A 352 20.33 12.32 12.01
N GLY A 353 20.85 11.82 13.13
CA GLY A 353 22.08 11.05 13.15
C GLY A 353 21.90 9.65 12.56
N ALA A 354 22.96 9.15 11.94
CA ALA A 354 23.05 7.78 11.46
C ALA A 354 24.00 6.94 12.30
N VAL A 355 23.81 5.64 12.22
CA VAL A 355 24.65 4.62 12.84
C VAL A 355 25.24 3.75 11.74
N LEU A 356 26.54 3.45 11.80
CA LEU A 356 27.18 2.47 10.92
C LEU A 356 28.07 1.53 11.72
N GLY A 357 27.93 0.21 11.53
CA GLY A 357 28.75 -0.75 12.27
C GLY A 357 28.44 -2.21 12.00
N GLU A 358 28.73 -3.06 12.98
CA GLU A 358 28.50 -4.49 12.92
C GLU A 358 28.24 -5.10 14.30
N PHE A 359 27.56 -6.25 14.33
CA PHE A 359 27.47 -7.07 15.54
C PHE A 359 28.75 -7.89 15.70
N VAL A 360 29.55 -7.58 16.73
CA VAL A 360 30.75 -8.33 17.09
C VAL A 360 30.44 -9.56 17.96
N SER A 361 29.21 -9.64 18.48
CA SER A 361 28.60 -10.83 19.09
C SER A 361 27.07 -10.71 19.06
N ASP A 362 26.34 -11.75 19.47
CA ASP A 362 24.86 -11.74 19.50
C ASP A 362 24.26 -10.58 20.32
N THR A 363 25.03 -10.07 21.29
CA THR A 363 24.60 -9.04 22.24
C THR A 363 25.43 -7.75 22.17
N VAL A 364 26.38 -7.62 21.23
CA VAL A 364 27.23 -6.42 21.17
C VAL A 364 27.33 -5.92 19.73
N PHE A 365 26.94 -4.67 19.54
CA PHE A 365 27.16 -3.91 18.32
C PHE A 365 28.28 -2.90 18.54
N GLU A 366 29.19 -2.79 17.58
CA GLU A 366 30.23 -1.75 17.54
C GLU A 366 30.18 -1.01 16.21
N GLY A 367 30.36 0.29 16.27
CA GLY A 367 30.22 1.14 15.11
C GLY A 367 30.50 2.60 15.40
N HIS A 368 29.80 3.44 14.67
CA HIS A 368 29.95 4.89 14.70
C HIS A 368 28.57 5.54 14.72
N TRP A 369 28.42 6.58 15.53
CA TRP A 369 27.36 7.57 15.33
C TRP A 369 27.90 8.66 14.40
N ILE A 370 27.04 9.20 13.54
CA ILE A 370 27.39 10.15 12.47
C ILE A 370 26.30 11.22 12.43
N GLU A 371 26.67 12.49 12.53
CA GLU A 371 25.76 13.64 12.61
C GLU A 371 26.12 14.69 11.56
N ASP A 372 25.22 15.65 11.31
CA ASP A 372 25.46 16.76 10.39
C ASP A 372 26.18 17.95 11.06
N ASP A 373 25.99 18.12 12.38
CA ASP A 373 26.68 19.12 13.18
C ASP A 373 26.87 18.60 14.61
N SER A 374 28.13 18.52 15.04
CA SER A 374 28.49 18.16 16.40
C SER A 374 29.58 19.10 16.92
N ARG A 375 29.78 19.14 18.24
CA ARG A 375 30.83 19.99 18.86
C ARG A 375 32.26 19.68 18.40
N ARG A 376 32.47 18.60 17.64
CA ARG A 376 33.78 18.16 17.18
C ARG A 376 33.68 17.53 15.78
N ALA A 377 34.31 18.19 14.82
CA ALA A 377 34.63 17.57 13.53
C ALA A 377 35.87 16.66 13.65
N CYS A 378 35.92 15.66 12.79
CA CYS A 378 36.93 14.61 12.74
C CYS A 378 37.86 14.79 11.53
N ASP A 379 39.08 14.24 11.61
CA ASP A 379 40.07 14.33 10.53
C ASP A 379 39.75 13.44 9.31
N SER A 380 38.64 12.69 9.37
CA SER A 380 38.17 11.80 8.31
C SER A 380 36.66 11.79 8.26
N GLU A 381 36.10 11.39 7.14
CA GLU A 381 34.65 11.25 6.97
C GLU A 381 34.17 9.81 7.21
N LYS A 382 32.93 9.69 7.68
CA LYS A 382 32.11 8.47 7.68
C LYS A 382 30.81 8.83 6.98
N ASP A 383 30.43 8.05 5.97
CA ASP A 383 29.21 8.30 5.20
C ASP A 383 29.11 9.75 4.64
N GLY A 384 30.24 10.27 4.15
CA GLY A 384 30.34 11.63 3.62
C GLY A 384 30.26 12.77 4.66
N ARG A 385 30.24 12.45 5.96
CA ARG A 385 30.15 13.43 7.06
C ARG A 385 31.38 13.37 7.97
N ASP A 386 31.85 14.54 8.41
CA ASP A 386 33.04 14.68 9.25
C ASP A 386 32.72 14.80 10.76
N HIS A 387 31.44 14.82 11.14
CA HIS A 387 31.01 14.79 12.54
C HIS A 387 30.60 13.37 12.93
N TRP A 388 31.52 12.62 13.56
CA TRP A 388 31.24 11.27 14.01
C TRP A 388 32.00 10.88 15.29
N GLY A 389 31.61 9.77 15.88
CA GLY A 389 32.33 9.16 17.00
C GLY A 389 32.10 7.66 17.08
N HIS A 390 32.75 7.02 18.04
CA HIS A 390 32.57 5.59 18.26
C HIS A 390 31.30 5.33 19.04
N LEU A 391 30.60 4.26 18.67
CA LEU A 391 29.37 3.78 19.29
C LEU A 391 29.53 2.30 19.65
N ARG A 392 29.23 1.96 20.89
CA ARG A 392 29.11 0.57 21.34
C ARG A 392 27.76 0.37 22.00
N ILE A 393 27.01 -0.64 21.56
CA ILE A 393 25.70 -0.98 22.13
C ILE A 393 25.79 -2.39 22.71
N GLU A 394 25.49 -2.51 23.99
CA GLU A 394 25.44 -3.79 24.71
C GLU A 394 23.99 -4.14 25.01
N PHE A 395 23.50 -5.20 24.39
CA PHE A 395 22.18 -5.75 24.62
C PHE A 395 22.20 -6.69 25.84
N GLU A 396 21.14 -6.65 26.65
CA GLU A 396 21.03 -7.51 27.84
C GLU A 396 20.97 -9.01 27.46
N THR A 397 20.35 -9.32 26.32
CA THR A 397 20.16 -10.69 25.80
C THR A 397 20.24 -10.73 24.27
N ALA A 398 20.29 -11.92 23.69
CA ALA A 398 20.33 -12.12 22.23
C ALA A 398 19.01 -11.74 21.53
N GLU A 399 17.90 -11.70 22.29
CA GLU A 399 16.60 -11.18 21.85
C GLU A 399 16.60 -9.65 21.75
N ARG A 400 17.62 -8.98 22.30
CA ARG A 400 17.84 -7.53 22.18
C ARG A 400 16.70 -6.67 22.73
N ASP A 401 15.96 -7.19 23.72
CA ASP A 401 14.84 -6.48 24.35
C ASP A 401 15.24 -5.17 25.04
N ARG A 402 16.51 -5.03 25.43
CA ARG A 402 17.05 -3.86 26.13
C ARG A 402 18.52 -3.68 25.81
N PHE A 403 18.99 -2.45 25.82
CA PHE A 403 20.40 -2.13 25.64
C PHE A 403 20.90 -1.06 26.59
N GLU A 404 22.22 -1.03 26.78
CA GLU A 404 23.00 0.10 27.26
C GLU A 404 24.06 0.46 26.20
N ALA A 405 24.07 1.73 25.77
CA ALA A 405 24.92 2.20 24.70
C ALA A 405 25.91 3.25 25.20
N TYR A 406 27.14 3.20 24.68
CA TYR A 406 28.29 3.99 25.08
C TYR A 406 28.85 4.71 23.86
N TRP A 407 29.24 5.98 24.04
CA TRP A 407 29.75 6.81 22.95
C TRP A 407 30.99 7.60 23.36
N ARG A 408 31.78 7.97 22.35
CA ARG A 408 32.90 8.91 22.44
C ARG A 408 33.13 9.60 21.10
N TYR A 409 33.74 10.77 21.10
CA TYR A 409 34.12 11.42 19.85
C TYR A 409 35.27 10.70 19.16
N CYS A 410 35.42 10.92 17.86
CA CYS A 410 36.58 10.44 17.12
C CYS A 410 37.92 10.82 17.79
N GLY A 411 38.83 9.85 17.84
CA GLY A 411 40.17 10.03 18.43
C GLY A 411 40.21 10.06 19.96
N GLU A 412 39.09 9.80 20.65
CA GLU A 412 39.06 9.65 22.10
C GLU A 412 39.19 8.18 22.52
N GLU A 413 39.80 7.95 23.69
CA GLU A 413 40.02 6.59 24.21
C GLU A 413 38.95 6.18 25.25
N GLU A 414 38.34 7.14 25.95
CA GLU A 414 37.36 6.89 27.01
C GLU A 414 35.93 7.23 26.57
N ASP A 415 34.99 6.35 26.94
CA ASP A 415 33.55 6.58 26.71
C ASP A 415 33.00 7.66 27.65
N ARG A 416 32.14 8.52 27.13
CA ARG A 416 31.69 9.74 27.81
C ARG A 416 30.36 9.61 28.54
N GLY A 417 29.53 8.64 28.18
CA GLY A 417 28.23 8.44 28.82
C GLY A 417 27.54 7.18 28.33
N ALA A 418 26.61 6.69 29.14
CA ALA A 418 25.77 5.55 28.81
C ALA A 418 24.30 5.97 28.76
N TRP A 419 23.59 5.61 27.69
CA TRP A 419 22.14 5.70 27.63
C TRP A 419 21.54 4.31 27.46
N ARG A 420 20.25 4.18 27.80
CA ARG A 420 19.56 2.90 27.76
C ARG A 420 18.37 3.00 26.86
N GLY A 421 18.09 1.91 26.15
CA GLY A 421 16.87 1.77 25.39
C GLY A 421 16.18 0.45 25.62
N ARG A 422 14.92 0.39 25.21
CA ARG A 422 14.07 -0.79 25.28
C ARG A 422 13.48 -1.06 23.93
N LEU A 423 13.39 -2.33 23.57
CA LEU A 423 12.82 -2.74 22.30
C LEU A 423 11.40 -2.22 22.22
N GLU A 424 11.18 -1.45 21.17
CA GLU A 424 9.92 -0.84 20.87
C GLU A 424 9.11 -1.86 20.07
N ARG A 425 8.19 -2.54 20.74
CA ARG A 425 7.30 -3.54 20.11
C ARG A 425 6.15 -2.86 19.34
N LEU A 426 6.41 -1.71 18.73
CA LEU A 426 5.36 -0.89 18.15
C LEU A 426 4.83 -1.42 16.82
N LEU A 427 5.38 -2.51 16.28
CA LEU A 427 4.87 -3.16 15.07
C LEU A 427 4.77 -4.67 15.27
#